data_AF-A0AA47BRQ5-F1
#
_entry.id   AF-A0AA47BRQ5-F1
#
_cell.length_a   1.000
_cell.length_b   1.000
_cell.length_c   1.000
_cell.angle_alpha   90.00
_cell.angle_beta   90.00
_cell.angle_gamma   90.00
#
_symmetry.space_group_name_H-M   'P 1'
#
loop_
_entity.id
_entity.type
_entity.pdbx_description
1 polymer ?
#
loop_
_entity_poly.entity_id
_entity_poly.type
_entity_poly.pdbx_seq_one_letter_code
_entity_poly.pdbx_strand_id
1 'polypeptide(L)' 'GIMNRISSIPFLALMSLLASCKVSESMAWVVSTFAGSDVEGFANGAANTAQFNYPRGVAVDSSGNVYV' A
#
# COMPACT_ATOMS: atom_id res chain seq x y z
N GLY A 1 44.36 15.70 -26.23
CA GLY A 1 44.13 15.40 -24.81
C GLY A 1 42.71 15.68 -24.35
N ILE A 2 41.74 14.89 -24.79
CA ILE A 2 40.40 14.78 -24.12
C ILE A 2 39.73 13.42 -24.39
N MET A 3 40.18 12.66 -25.40
CA MET A 3 39.53 11.39 -25.81
C MET A 3 39.96 10.14 -25.00
N ASN A 4 40.96 10.22 -24.12
CA ASN A 4 41.43 9.08 -23.31
C ASN A 4 40.78 9.01 -21.91
N ARG A 5 39.75 9.82 -21.64
CA ARG A 5 39.08 9.90 -20.32
C ARG A 5 37.74 9.15 -20.27
N ILE A 6 37.29 8.55 -21.39
CA ILE A 6 35.99 7.86 -21.48
C ILE A 6 36.13 6.34 -21.25
N SER A 7 37.35 5.77 -21.36
CA SER A 7 37.62 4.35 -21.11
C SER A 7 37.79 3.98 -19.63
N SER A 8 37.73 4.95 -18.69
CA SER A 8 37.87 4.71 -17.24
C SER A 8 36.57 4.89 -16.45
N ILE A 9 35.43 5.09 -17.10
CA ILE A 9 34.15 4.94 -16.40
C ILE A 9 33.91 3.43 -16.31
N PRO A 10 33.97 2.82 -15.11
CA PRO A 10 33.75 1.38 -15.01
C PRO A 10 32.37 1.09 -15.59
N PHE A 11 32.25 0.06 -16.43
CA PHE A 11 30.99 -0.38 -17.04
C PHE A 11 29.87 -0.57 -15.99
N LEU A 12 30.26 -0.80 -14.73
CA LEU A 12 29.42 -0.79 -13.53
C LEU A 12 28.70 0.54 -13.26
N ALA A 13 29.31 1.69 -13.54
CA ALA A 13 28.71 3.02 -13.37
C ALA A 13 27.65 3.33 -14.44
N LEU A 14 27.69 2.67 -15.60
CA LEU A 14 26.65 2.77 -16.63
C LEU A 14 25.45 1.88 -16.28
N MET A 15 25.70 0.70 -15.69
CA MET A 15 24.65 -0.20 -15.18
C MET A 15 23.94 0.36 -13.94
N SER A 16 24.62 1.16 -13.11
CA SER A 16 23.97 1.86 -11.99
C SER A 16 23.13 3.06 -12.43
N LEU A 17 23.49 3.72 -13.54
CA LEU A 17 22.70 4.80 -14.14
C LEU A 17 21.43 4.26 -14.82
N LEU A 18 21.50 3.08 -15.44
CA LEU A 18 20.33 2.36 -15.99
C LEU A 18 19.38 1.86 -14.88
N ALA A 19 19.89 1.59 -13.68
CA ALA A 19 19.07 1.28 -12.50
C ALA A 19 18.39 2.53 -11.87
N SER A 20 18.76 3.74 -12.30
CA SER A 20 18.18 4.99 -11.77
C SER A 20 16.87 5.38 -12.45
N CYS A 21 16.49 4.78 -13.58
CA CYS A 21 15.12 4.86 -14.05
C CYS A 21 14.30 3.88 -13.22
N LYS A 22 13.90 4.32 -12.04
CA LYS A 22 12.91 3.58 -11.25
C LYS A 22 11.69 3.40 -12.14
N VAL A 23 11.35 2.16 -12.49
CA VAL A 23 9.97 1.85 -12.89
C VAL A 23 9.10 2.50 -11.82
N SER A 24 8.25 3.43 -12.22
CA SER A 24 7.28 4.02 -11.32
C SER A 24 6.35 2.87 -10.93
N GLU A 25 6.66 2.20 -9.82
CA GLU A 25 5.75 1.24 -9.22
C GLU A 25 4.46 1.99 -8.94
N SER A 26 3.47 1.74 -9.79
CA SER A 26 2.11 2.21 -9.61
C SER A 26 1.70 1.78 -8.21
N MET A 27 1.49 2.73 -7.31
CA MET A 27 0.97 2.43 -5.97
C MET A 27 -0.26 1.54 -6.13
N ALA A 28 -0.15 0.28 -5.71
CA ALA A 28 -1.26 -0.64 -5.72
C ALA A 28 -2.14 -0.28 -4.51
N TRP A 29 -3.39 0.07 -4.78
CA TRP A 29 -4.38 0.22 -3.72
C TRP A 29 -4.70 -1.15 -3.16
N VAL A 30 -4.42 -1.36 -1.88
CA VAL A 30 -4.74 -2.61 -1.17
C VAL A 30 -6.05 -2.41 -0.43
N VAL A 31 -7.01 -3.29 -0.69
CA VAL A 31 -8.28 -3.37 0.06
C VAL A 31 -8.19 -4.54 1.02
N SER A 32 -8.57 -4.31 2.27
CA SER A 32 -8.65 -5.33 3.31
C SER A 32 -9.92 -5.14 4.14
N THR A 33 -10.36 -6.22 4.77
CA THR A 33 -11.49 -6.17 5.71
C THR A 33 -11.01 -5.66 7.06
N PHE A 34 -11.60 -4.55 7.52
CA PHE A 34 -11.26 -3.95 8.81
C PHE A 34 -11.92 -4.67 9.98
N ALA A 35 -13.23 -4.95 9.88
CA ALA A 35 -14.02 -5.68 10.87
C ALA A 35 -15.22 -6.38 10.21
N GLY A 36 -15.74 -7.42 10.85
CA GLY A 36 -16.86 -8.23 10.35
C GLY A 36 -16.55 -9.72 10.33
N SER A 37 -17.60 -10.53 10.21
CA SER A 37 -17.53 -11.95 9.91
C SER A 37 -18.40 -12.26 8.68
N ASP A 38 -18.35 -13.48 8.16
CA ASP A 38 -19.18 -13.92 7.03
C ASP A 38 -20.66 -14.17 7.39
N VAL A 39 -21.08 -13.78 8.61
CA VAL A 39 -22.43 -13.99 9.14
C VAL A 39 -23.07 -12.64 9.50
N GLU A 40 -24.27 -12.41 8.98
CA GLU A 40 -25.10 -11.25 9.37
C GLU A 40 -25.60 -11.39 10.81
N GLY A 41 -25.53 -10.31 11.58
CA GLY A 41 -25.93 -10.34 12.99
C GLY A 41 -25.56 -9.07 13.76
N PHE A 42 -25.60 -9.19 15.08
CA PHE A 42 -25.39 -8.08 16.03
C PHE A 42 -24.42 -8.45 17.16
N ALA A 43 -23.64 -9.53 16.97
CA ALA A 43 -22.69 -10.00 17.97
C ALA A 43 -21.52 -9.01 18.11
N ASN A 44 -21.22 -8.67 19.36
CA ASN A 44 -20.03 -7.90 19.70
C ASN A 44 -18.81 -8.83 19.80
N GLY A 45 -17.61 -8.26 19.60
CA GLY A 45 -16.39 -9.02 19.72
C GLY A 45 -15.17 -8.24 19.23
N ALA A 46 -14.08 -8.98 19.00
CA ALA A 46 -12.93 -8.45 18.28
C ALA A 46 -13.32 -8.16 16.82
N ALA A 47 -12.49 -7.39 16.11
CA ALA A 47 -12.79 -6.96 14.75
C ALA A 47 -13.16 -8.12 13.80
N ASN A 48 -12.51 -9.27 13.92
CA ASN A 48 -12.76 -10.46 13.08
C ASN A 48 -13.93 -11.35 13.54
N THR A 49 -14.56 -11.04 14.68
CA THR A 49 -15.71 -11.81 15.21
C THR A 49 -16.98 -10.96 15.39
N ALA A 50 -16.85 -9.64 15.31
CA ALA A 50 -17.98 -8.73 15.30
C ALA A 50 -18.89 -9.00 14.09
N GLN A 51 -20.20 -8.89 14.27
CA GLN A 51 -21.20 -9.10 13.23
C GLN A 51 -21.95 -7.81 12.94
N PHE A 52 -22.24 -7.59 11.66
CA PHE A 52 -23.00 -6.46 11.17
C PHE A 52 -24.13 -6.95 10.29
N ASN A 53 -25.28 -6.28 10.32
CA ASN A 53 -26.45 -6.65 9.53
C ASN A 53 -26.86 -5.47 8.64
N TYR A 54 -26.50 -5.54 7.35
CA TYR A 54 -26.74 -4.51 6.33
C TYR A 54 -26.46 -3.06 6.81
N PRO A 55 -25.21 -2.72 7.16
CA PRO A 55 -24.87 -1.34 7.51
C PRO A 55 -25.13 -0.41 6.32
N ARG A 56 -25.70 0.77 6.59
CA ARG A 56 -26.11 1.73 5.55
C ARG A 56 -25.26 2.98 5.50
N GLY A 57 -24.39 3.18 6.48
CA GLY A 57 -23.54 4.35 6.57
C GLY A 57 -22.29 4.05 7.37
N VAL A 58 -21.29 4.90 7.21
CA VAL A 58 -20.05 4.87 7.99
C VAL A 58 -19.61 6.30 8.28
N ALA A 59 -19.00 6.52 9.44
CA ALA A 59 -18.39 7.79 9.83
C ALA A 59 -17.06 7.53 10.53
N VAL A 60 -16.14 8.49 10.42
CA VAL A 60 -14.82 8.41 11.06
C VAL A 60 -14.60 9.66 11.90
N ASP A 61 -14.16 9.49 13.14
CA ASP A 61 -13.81 10.62 14.01
C ASP A 61 -12.36 11.11 13.79
N SER A 62 -11.96 12.18 14.48
CA SER A 62 -10.61 12.73 14.39
C SER A 62 -9.52 11.83 14.98
N SER A 63 -9.89 10.82 15.76
CA SER A 63 -8.98 9.84 16.36
C SER A 63 -8.80 8.61 15.48
N GLY A 64 -9.54 8.50 14.37
CA GLY A 64 -9.52 7.36 13.46
C GLY A 64 -10.45 6.21 13.85
N ASN A 65 -11.38 6.43 14.79
CA ASN A 65 -12.40 5.44 15.11
C ASN A 65 -13.47 5.41 14.02
N VAL A 66 -13.84 4.21 13.57
CA VAL A 66 -14.87 4.00 12.54
C VAL A 66 -16.18 3.59 13.21
N TYR A 67 -17.24 4.29 12.85
CA TYR A 67 -18.62 4.05 13.26
C TYR A 67 -19.41 3.56 12.04
N VAL A 68 -20.25 2.55 12.24
CA VAL A 68 -20.98 1.83 11.19
C VAL A 68 -22.41 1.52 11.63
#